data_AF-A0A7W6DAK2-F1
#
_entry.id   AF-A0A7W6DAK2-F1
#
_cell.length_a   1.000
_cell.length_b   1.000
_cell.length_c   1.000
_cell.angle_alpha   90.00
_cell.angle_beta   90.00
_cell.angle_gamma   90.00
#
_symmetry.space_group_name_H-M   'P 1'
#
loop_
_entity.id
_entity.type
_entity.pdbx_description
1 polymer ?
#
loop_
_entity_poly.entity_id
_entity_poly.type
_entity_poly.pdbx_seq_one_letter_code
_entity_poly.pdbx_strand_id
1 'polypeptide(L)'
;MSRYHSRRESLYEAERAEFVTRATALHKMMMEASRNLATSRADYRALTNLNGSICEAIKGITGEDPKWMRSAVDDSTPLSSR
;
A
#
# COMPACT_ATOMS: atom_id res chain seq x y z
N MET A 1 -3.73 35.11 -18.61
CA MET A 1 -2.63 34.85 -17.67
C MET A 1 -2.89 33.52 -16.98
N SER A 2 -2.28 32.44 -17.46
CA SER A 2 -2.41 31.12 -16.85
C SER A 2 -1.57 31.10 -15.59
N ARG A 3 -2.19 30.94 -14.41
CA ARG A 3 -1.47 30.77 -13.15
C ARG A 3 -0.70 29.46 -13.27
N TYR A 4 0.60 29.55 -13.56
CA TYR A 4 1.52 28.43 -13.41
C TYR A 4 1.44 27.99 -11.95
N HIS A 5 0.67 26.94 -11.68
CA HIS A 5 0.83 26.22 -10.44
C HIS A 5 2.21 25.57 -10.53
N SER A 6 3.19 26.12 -9.82
CA SER A 6 4.47 25.46 -9.62
C SER A 6 4.17 24.06 -9.10
N ARG A 7 4.35 23.05 -9.97
CA ARG A 7 4.20 21.65 -9.58
C ARG A 7 5.33 21.37 -8.59
N ARG A 8 4.96 20.97 -7.37
CA ARG A 8 5.93 20.56 -6.37
C ARG A 8 6.59 19.26 -6.83
N GLU A 9 7.91 19.17 -6.66
CA GLU A 9 8.69 18.00 -7.08
C GLU A 9 8.43 16.77 -6.20
N SER A 10 8.04 16.98 -4.94
CA SER A 10 7.79 15.88 -4.00
C SER A 10 6.76 16.21 -2.91
N LEU A 11 6.15 15.15 -2.36
CA LEU A 11 5.33 15.20 -1.15
C LEU A 11 6.19 15.46 0.10
N TYR A 12 5.69 16.30 1.00
CA TYR A 12 6.21 16.47 2.36
C TYR A 12 5.95 15.21 3.17
N GLU A 13 6.73 15.01 4.24
CA GLU A 13 6.61 13.84 5.12
C GLU A 13 5.19 13.63 5.65
N ALA A 14 4.51 14.70 6.08
CA ALA A 14 3.11 14.64 6.53
C ALA A 14 2.15 14.17 5.43
N GLU A 15 2.33 14.62 4.17
CA GLU A 15 1.51 14.21 3.03
C GLU A 15 1.79 12.74 2.66
N ARG A 16 3.03 12.28 2.80
CA ARG A 16 3.39 10.86 2.60
C ARG A 16 2.72 9.98 3.67
N ALA A 17 2.78 10.39 4.94
CA ALA A 17 2.15 9.68 6.05
C ALA A 17 0.62 9.62 5.88
N GLU A 18 0.01 10.72 5.45
CA GLU A 18 -1.42 10.77 5.15
C GLU A 18 -1.78 9.87 3.97
N PHE A 19 -1.00 9.89 2.89
CA PHE A 19 -1.18 9.00 1.75
C PHE A 19 -1.16 7.54 2.17
N VAL A 20 -0.13 7.12 2.94
CA VAL A 20 -0.04 5.74 3.44
C VAL A 20 -1.25 5.39 4.30
N THR A 21 -1.70 6.29 5.17
CA THR A 21 -2.87 6.07 6.02
C THR A 21 -4.14 5.83 5.19
N ARG A 22 -4.39 6.68 4.18
CA ARG A 22 -5.55 6.54 3.29
C ARG A 22 -5.48 5.29 2.42
N ALA A 23 -4.30 4.98 1.89
CA ALA A 23 -4.06 3.77 1.12
C ALA A 23 -4.27 2.50 1.96
N THR A 24 -3.85 2.53 3.24
CA THR A 24 -4.10 1.45 4.21
C THR A 24 -5.60 1.22 4.43
N ALA A 25 -6.37 2.30 4.60
CA ALA A 25 -7.81 2.22 4.80
C ALA A 25 -8.50 1.62 3.57
N LEU A 26 -8.10 2.03 2.37
CA LEU A 26 -8.60 1.47 1.12
C LEU A 26 -8.27 -0.03 1.00
N HIS A 27 -7.03 -0.44 1.32
CA HIS A 27 -6.65 -1.86 1.36
C HIS A 27 -7.58 -2.68 2.26
N LYS A 28 -7.84 -2.22 3.49
CA LYS A 28 -8.73 -2.93 4.44
C LYS A 28 -10.15 -3.10 3.88
N MET A 29 -10.70 -2.03 3.31
CA MET A 29 -12.02 -2.05 2.67
C MET A 29 -12.08 -3.03 1.49
N MET A 30 -11.05 -3.08 0.65
CA MET A 30 -10.97 -4.03 -0.47
C MET A 30 -10.87 -5.47 0.03
N MET A 31 -10.07 -5.73 1.07
CA MET A 31 -9.97 -7.07 1.66
C MET A 31 -11.33 -7.53 2.19
N GLU A 32 -12.07 -6.66 2.88
CA GLU A 32 -13.46 -6.90 3.32
C GLU A 32 -14.40 -7.23 2.15
N ALA A 33 -14.40 -6.40 1.10
CA ALA A 33 -15.21 -6.63 -0.09
C ALA A 33 -14.85 -7.95 -0.79
N SER A 34 -13.58 -8.33 -0.79
CA SER A 34 -13.08 -9.54 -1.45
C SER A 34 -13.38 -10.84 -0.69
N ARG A 35 -13.71 -10.79 0.61
CA ARG A 35 -13.90 -12.00 1.45
C ARG A 35 -14.96 -12.95 0.90
N ASN A 36 -15.99 -12.41 0.25
CA ASN A 36 -17.12 -13.18 -0.28
C ASN A 36 -17.01 -13.43 -1.78
N LEU A 37 -15.92 -12.99 -2.42
CA LEU A 37 -15.72 -13.18 -3.85
C LEU A 37 -14.94 -14.46 -4.10
N ALA A 38 -15.41 -15.25 -5.07
CA ALA A 38 -14.61 -16.34 -5.60
C ALA A 38 -13.38 -15.76 -6.33
N THR A 39 -12.21 -16.36 -6.11
CA THR A 39 -10.94 -15.93 -6.72
C THR A 39 -10.93 -15.99 -8.25
N SER A 40 -11.85 -16.77 -8.84
CA SER A 40 -12.06 -16.89 -10.27
C SER A 40 -12.85 -15.71 -10.88
N ARG A 41 -13.50 -14.87 -10.07
CA ARG A 41 -14.31 -13.75 -10.54
C ARG A 41 -13.42 -12.58 -10.98
N ALA A 42 -13.87 -11.88 -12.02
CA ALA A 42 -13.22 -10.68 -12.52
C ALA A 42 -13.08 -9.60 -11.44
N ASP A 43 -14.08 -9.46 -10.57
CA ASP A 43 -14.09 -8.49 -9.47
C ASP A 43 -12.97 -8.76 -8.46
N TYR A 44 -12.74 -10.02 -8.10
CA TYR A 44 -11.62 -10.40 -7.23
C TYR A 44 -10.29 -10.01 -7.87
N ARG A 45 -10.09 -10.34 -9.16
CA ARG A 45 -8.87 -9.97 -9.89
C ARG A 45 -8.68 -8.46 -9.97
N ALA A 46 -9.74 -7.70 -10.19
CA ALA A 46 -9.69 -6.24 -10.23
C ALA A 46 -9.23 -5.67 -8.88
N LEU A 47 -9.76 -6.17 -7.76
CA LEU A 47 -9.35 -5.78 -6.42
C LEU A 47 -7.90 -6.17 -6.12
N THR A 48 -7.46 -7.36 -6.54
CA THR A 48 -6.05 -7.79 -6.39
C THR A 48 -5.10 -6.89 -7.18
N ASN A 49 -5.46 -6.54 -8.42
CA ASN A 49 -4.65 -5.67 -9.26
C ASN A 49 -4.55 -4.27 -8.65
N LEU A 50 -5.68 -3.70 -8.20
CA LEU A 50 -5.70 -2.41 -7.51
C LEU A 50 -4.84 -2.43 -6.24
N ASN A 51 -4.90 -3.52 -5.47
CA ASN A 51 -4.05 -3.71 -4.31
C ASN A 51 -2.56 -3.71 -4.67
N GLY A 52 -2.17 -4.38 -5.75
CA GLY A 52 -0.78 -4.35 -6.26
C GLY A 52 -0.33 -2.93 -6.59
N SER A 53 -1.13 -2.17 -7.34
CA SER A 53 -0.82 -0.77 -7.68
C SER A 53 -0.72 0.14 -6.46
N ILE A 54 -1.52 -0.09 -5.43
CA ILE A 54 -1.42 0.67 -4.17
C ILE A 54 -0.09 0.38 -3.47
N CYS A 55 0.34 -0.88 -3.43
CA CYS A 55 1.62 -1.26 -2.83
C CYS A 55 2.80 -0.62 -3.56
N GLU A 56 2.80 -0.65 -4.90
CA GLU A 56 3.81 0.02 -5.72
C GLU A 56 3.83 1.54 -5.48
N ALA A 57 2.65 2.17 -5.38
CA ALA A 57 2.54 3.60 -5.09
C ALA A 57 3.10 3.96 -3.70
N ILE A 58 2.79 3.16 -2.68
CA ILE A 58 3.36 3.34 -1.33
C ILE A 58 4.89 3.26 -1.41
N LYS A 59 5.43 2.19 -2.02
CA LYS A 59 6.87 2.01 -2.18
C LYS A 59 7.54 3.15 -2.94
N GLY A 60 6.92 3.64 -4.01
CA GLY A 60 7.43 4.78 -4.78
C GLY A 60 7.46 6.09 -3.98
N ILE A 61 6.53 6.28 -3.06
CA ILE A 61 6.41 7.50 -2.25
C ILE A 61 7.29 7.46 -0.99
N THR A 62 7.37 6.31 -0.32
CA THR A 62 8.05 6.16 0.97
C THR A 62 9.42 5.50 0.86
N GLY A 63 9.71 4.79 -0.24
CA GLY A 63 10.87 3.92 -0.36
C GLY A 63 10.73 2.57 0.34
N GLU A 64 9.59 2.31 1.00
CA GLU A 64 9.37 1.12 1.80
C GLU A 64 8.11 0.36 1.38
N ASP A 65 8.13 -0.97 1.51
CA ASP A 65 6.94 -1.79 1.31
C ASP A 65 5.90 -1.53 2.44
N PRO A 66 4.59 -1.62 2.13
CA PRO A 66 3.53 -1.43 3.12
C PRO A 66 3.68 -2.38 4.31
N LYS A 67 3.36 -1.92 5.52
CA LYS A 67 3.52 -2.71 6.75
C LYS A 67 2.77 -4.05 6.72
N TRP A 68 1.62 -4.14 6.06
CA TRP A 68 0.85 -5.40 5.93
C TRP A 68 1.46 -6.40 4.94
N MET A 69 2.39 -5.98 4.08
CA MET A 69 3.14 -6.89 3.21
C MET A 69 4.38 -7.46 3.90
N ARG A 70 4.85 -6.83 4.98
CA ARG A 70 5.94 -7.36 5.79
C ARG A 70 5.37 -8.54 6.60
N SER A 71 5.42 -9.72 6.01
CA SER A 71 5.09 -10.97 6.71
C SER A 71 5.82 -11.03 8.04
N ALA A 72 5.19 -11.60 9.07
CA ALA A 72 5.70 -11.77 10.44
C ALA A 72 7.00 -12.62 10.56
N VAL A 73 7.65 -12.95 9.45
CA VAL A 73 8.92 -13.69 9.39
C VAL A 73 10.11 -12.80 9.76
N ASP A 74 9.96 -11.47 9.70
CA ASP A 74 11.06 -10.54 10.07
C ASP A 74 11.25 -10.38 11.59
N ASP A 75 10.38 -10.98 12.41
CA ASP A 75 10.47 -11.01 13.88
C ASP A 75 10.81 -12.40 14.44
N SER A 76 11.35 -13.30 13.60
CA SER A 76 11.88 -14.59 14.04
C SER A 76 13.39 -14.49 14.29
N THR A 77 13.71 -13.95 15.46
CA THR A 77 14.87 -14.22 16.32
C THR A 77 16.08 -14.93 15.70
N PRO A 78 17.32 -14.38 15.79
CA PRO A 78 18.50 -15.19 15.54
C PRO A 78 18.52 -16.35 16.53
N LEU A 79 18.52 -17.58 16.02
CA LEU A 79 18.83 -18.79 16.77
C LEU A 79 20.23 -18.61 17.38
N SER A 80 20.25 -18.10 18.61
CA SER A 80 21.45 -18.00 19.42
C SER A 80 21.97 -19.41 19.63
N SER A 81 23.13 -19.69 19.02
CA SER A 81 23.85 -20.94 19.17
C SER A 81 24.24 -21.14 20.63
N ARG A 82 23.83 -22.25 21.24
CA ARG A 82 24.58 -22.92 22.32
C ARG A 82 24.07 -24.34 22.56
#